data_AF-A0A9P6T898-F1
#
_entry.id   AF-A0A9P6T898-F1
#
_cell.length_a   1.000
_cell.length_b   1.000
_cell.length_c   1.000
_cell.angle_alpha   90.00
_cell.angle_beta   90.00
_cell.angle_gamma   90.00
#
_symmetry.space_group_name_H-M   'P 1'
#
loop_
_entity.id
_entity.type
_entity.pdbx_description
1 polymer ?
#
loop_
_entity_poly.entity_id
_entity_poly.type
_entity_poly.pdbx_seq_one_letter_code
_entity_poly.pdbx_strand_id
1 'polypeptide(L)' 'MGNVFYSAKTKVMAVLLILNGKTDIEVRTAIADNPRNKTIDRWVARYKRTRRVLRDPADYDQQGRLTFFCDED' A
#
# COMPACT_ATOMS: atom_id res chain seq x y z
N MET A 1 -15.72 -6.01 -13.92
CA MET A 1 -15.08 -6.47 -12.67
C MET A 1 -15.37 -5.43 -11.59
N GLY A 2 -16.04 -5.80 -10.51
CA GLY A 2 -16.37 -4.86 -9.43
C GLY A 2 -15.12 -4.44 -8.66
N ASN A 3 -14.98 -3.14 -8.41
CA ASN A 3 -13.91 -2.63 -7.55
C ASN A 3 -14.19 -3.03 -6.11
N VAL A 4 -13.36 -3.92 -5.56
CA VAL A 4 -13.42 -4.27 -4.13
C VAL A 4 -12.76 -3.15 -3.34
N PHE A 5 -13.56 -2.45 -2.55
CA PHE A 5 -13.07 -1.40 -1.65
C PHE A 5 -12.60 -2.02 -0.33
N TYR A 6 -11.31 -1.84 -0.02
CA TYR A 6 -10.74 -2.21 1.27
C TYR A 6 -10.60 -0.98 2.15
N SER A 7 -10.95 -1.12 3.43
CA SER A 7 -10.78 -0.05 4.42
C SER A 7 -9.31 0.35 4.55
N ALA A 8 -9.04 1.60 4.95
CA ALA A 8 -7.67 2.05 5.22
C ALA A 8 -7.00 1.18 6.30
N LYS A 9 -7.76 0.78 7.34
CA LYS A 9 -7.31 -0.13 8.40
C LYS A 9 -6.84 -1.46 7.83
N THR A 10 -7.61 -2.07 6.92
CA THR A 10 -7.25 -3.34 6.26
C THR A 10 -5.92 -3.21 5.50
N LYS A 11 -5.75 -2.13 4.73
CA LYS A 11 -4.53 -1.86 3.96
C LYS A 11 -3.31 -1.71 4.85
N VAL A 12 -3.43 -0.93 5.93
CA VAL A 12 -2.35 -0.68 6.89
C VAL A 12 -1.97 -1.97 7.62
N MET A 13 -2.96 -2.75 8.07
CA MET A 13 -2.71 -4.03 8.75
C MET A 13 -1.95 -5.01 7.85
N ALA A 14 -2.36 -5.13 6.58
CA ALA A 14 -1.66 -5.98 5.60
C ALA A 14 -0.18 -5.58 5.46
N VAL A 15 0.08 -4.29 5.29
CA VAL A 15 1.46 -3.78 5.15
C VAL A 15 2.27 -4.04 6.42
N LEU A 16 1.71 -3.80 7.61
CA LEU A 16 2.41 -4.04 8.88
C LEU A 16 2.76 -5.52 9.07
N LEU A 17 1.85 -6.44 8.73
CA LEU A 17 2.10 -7.87 8.84
C LEU A 17 3.26 -8.30 7.90
N ILE A 18 3.27 -7.83 6.66
CA ILE A 18 4.38 -8.11 5.72
C ILE A 18 5.70 -7.54 6.25
N LEU A 19 5.70 -6.32 6.80
CA LEU A 19 6.91 -5.70 7.37
C LEU A 19 7.42 -6.44 8.61
N ASN A 20 6.54 -7.10 9.35
CA ASN A 20 6.88 -7.96 10.49
C ASN A 20 7.31 -9.37 10.06
N GLY A 21 7.56 -9.60 8.77
CA GLY A 21 8.07 -10.88 8.25
C GLY A 21 6.99 -11.95 8.05
N LYS A 22 5.69 -11.58 8.08
CA LYS A 22 4.62 -12.51 7.74
C LYS A 22 4.57 -12.78 6.25
N THR A 23 4.26 -14.02 5.90
CA THR A 23 4.04 -14.44 4.52
C THR A 23 2.69 -13.96 4.00
N ASP A 24 2.53 -13.84 2.69
CA ASP A 24 1.25 -13.47 2.06
C ASP A 24 0.09 -14.37 2.51
N ILE A 25 0.36 -15.66 2.74
CA ILE A 25 -0.62 -16.64 3.20
C ILE A 25 -1.09 -16.28 4.62
N GLU A 26 -0.16 -16.02 5.54
CA GLU A 26 -0.49 -15.61 6.91
C GLU A 26 -1.25 -14.28 6.93
N VAL A 27 -0.87 -13.32 6.09
CA VAL A 27 -1.54 -12.02 5.99
C VAL A 27 -2.99 -12.17 5.51
N ARG A 28 -3.22 -13.05 4.53
CA ARG A 28 -4.56 -13.32 3.99
C ARG A 28 -5.46 -14.04 5.00
N THR A 29 -4.90 -14.95 5.79
CA THR A 29 -5.63 -15.62 6.87
C THR A 29 -5.95 -14.65 8.01
N ALA A 30 -5.08 -13.68 8.29
CA ALA A 30 -5.28 -12.68 9.33
C ALA A 30 -6.29 -11.58 8.95
N ILE A 31 -6.54 -11.37 7.66
CA ILE A 31 -7.42 -10.31 7.16
C ILE A 31 -8.75 -10.91 6.70
N ALA A 32 -9.84 -10.54 7.36
CA ALA A 32 -11.19 -11.02 7.04
C ALA A 32 -11.58 -10.80 5.56
N ASP A 33 -11.17 -9.67 4.98
CA ASP A 33 -11.46 -9.32 3.58
C ASP A 33 -10.68 -10.17 2.55
N ASN A 34 -9.75 -11.02 3.01
CA ASN A 34 -8.92 -11.93 2.20
C ASN A 34 -8.40 -11.33 0.88
N PRO A 35 -7.62 -10.23 0.94
CA PRO A 35 -7.13 -9.55 -0.26
C PRO A 35 -6.24 -10.46 -1.10
N ARG A 36 -6.34 -10.36 -2.43
CA ARG A 36 -5.46 -11.08 -3.35
C ARG A 36 -4.00 -10.63 -3.16
N ASN A 37 -3.03 -11.53 -3.39
CA ASN A 37 -1.60 -11.22 -3.26
C ASN A 37 -1.18 -9.96 -4.05
N LYS A 38 -1.59 -9.86 -5.33
CA LYS A 38 -1.33 -8.67 -6.18
C LYS A 38 -1.85 -7.35 -5.59
N THR A 39 -2.87 -7.41 -4.73
CA THR A 39 -3.43 -6.25 -4.04
C THR A 39 -2.56 -5.87 -2.85
N ILE A 40 -2.12 -6.87 -2.07
CA ILE A 40 -1.19 -6.69 -0.95
C ILE A 40 0.14 -6.11 -1.46
N ASP A 41 0.69 -6.68 -2.54
CA ASP A 41 1.93 -6.20 -3.18
C ASP A 41 1.86 -4.72 -3.56
N ARG A 42 0.73 -4.30 -4.12
CA ARG A 42 0.49 -2.89 -4.48
C ARG A 42 0.49 -1.99 -3.25
N TRP A 43 -0.09 -2.42 -2.13
CA TRP A 43 -0.10 -1.64 -0.90
C TRP A 43 1.31 -1.52 -0.30
N VAL A 44 2.07 -2.62 -0.28
CA VAL A 44 3.46 -2.64 0.19
C VAL A 44 4.36 -1.77 -0.69
N ALA A 45 4.21 -1.85 -2.01
CA ALA A 45 4.95 -1.01 -2.95
C ALA A 45 4.65 0.47 -2.73
N ARG A 46 3.37 0.83 -2.56
CA ARG A 46 2.96 2.21 -2.26
C ARG A 46 3.54 2.68 -0.92
N TYR A 47 3.49 1.86 0.12
CA TYR A 47 4.09 2.17 1.41
C TYR A 47 5.59 2.43 1.32
N LYS A 48 6.34 1.55 0.63
CA LYS A 48 7.79 1.71 0.43
C LYS A 48 8.11 3.00 -0.32
N ARG A 49 7.33 3.32 -1.37
CA ARG A 49 7.47 4.59 -2.10
C ARG A 49 7.23 5.79 -1.20
N THR A 50 6.12 5.82 -0.46
CA THR A 50 5.82 6.93 0.46
C THR A 50 6.86 7.07 1.57
N ARG A 51 7.36 5.95 2.13
CA ARG A 51 8.37 5.97 3.18
C ARG A 51 9.73 6.45 2.66
N ARG A 52 10.08 6.16 1.41
CA ARG A 52 11.28 6.70 0.74
C ARG A 52 11.21 8.22 0.67
N VAL A 53 10.07 8.77 0.21
CA VAL A 53 9.80 10.20 0.14
C VAL A 53 9.92 10.90 1.49
N LEU A 54 9.36 10.30 2.55
CA LEU A 54 9.43 10.89 3.90
C LEU A 54 10.85 10.87 4.50
N ARG A 55 11.69 9.92 4.10
CA ARG A 55 13.05 9.76 4.64
C ARG A 55 14.08 10.59 3.88
N ASP A 56 13.84 10.83 2.59
CA ASP A 56 14.66 11.68 1.74
C ASP A 56 13.75 12.61 0.90
N PRO A 57 13.43 13.79 1.46
CA PRO A 57 12.58 14.77 0.77
C PRO A 57 13.21 15.29 -0.53
N ALA A 58 14.55 15.30 -0.64
CA ALA A 58 15.25 15.83 -1.80
C ALA A 58 15.12 14.90 -3.03
N ASP A 59 15.15 13.58 -2.83
CA ASP A 59 14.88 12.58 -3.88
C ASP A 59 13.42 12.65 -4.38
N TYR A 60 12.48 13.09 -3.54
CA TYR A 60 11.09 13.31 -3.94
C TYR A 60 10.91 14.56 -4.81
N ASP A 61 11.54 15.67 -4.44
CA ASP A 61 11.48 16.91 -5.24
C ASP A 61 12.16 16.71 -6.61
N GLN A 62 13.21 15.89 -6.70
CA GLN A 62 13.85 15.53 -7.98
C GLN A 62 13.00 14.62 -8.87
N GLN A 63 12.21 13.70 -8.29
CA GLN A 63 11.34 12.79 -9.06
C GLN A 63 10.05 13.47 -9.56
N GLY A 64 9.87 14.76 -9.27
CA GLY A 64 8.64 15.48 -9.52
C GLY A 64 7.58 15.10 -8.49
N ARG A 65 6.95 16.11 -7.88
CA ARG A 65 5.76 15.88 -7.06
C ARG A 65 4.80 15.02 -7.87
N LEU A 66 4.39 13.89 -7.32
CA LEU A 66 3.23 13.18 -7.86
C LEU A 66 2.11 14.22 -7.86
N THR A 67 1.72 14.69 -9.04
CA THR A 67 0.46 15.39 -9.21
C THR A 67 -0.55 14.43 -8.62
N PHE A 68 -1.08 14.80 -7.45
CA PHE A 68 -2.25 14.16 -6.93
C PHE A 68 -3.24 14.20 -8.10
N PHE A 69 -3.70 13.03 -8.53
CA PHE A 69 -4.93 12.92 -9.31
C PHE A 69 -6.05 13.49 -8.42
N CYS A 70 -6.13 14.81 -8.36
CA CYS A 70 -7.37 15.55 -8.40
C CYS A 70 -7.78 15.51 -9.87
N ASP A 71 -8.37 14.40 -10.29
CA ASP A 71 -9.39 14.48 -11.33
C ASP A 71 -10.71 14.29 -10.58
N GLU A 72 -11.34 15.43 -10.35
CA GLU A 72 -12.78 15.52 -10.28
C GLU A 72 -13.31 15.04 -11.64
N ASP A 73 -14.18 14.02 -11.62
CA ASP A 73 -15.32 13.84 -12.51
C ASP A 73 -16.24 12.73 -11.94
#